data_AF-A0A1Z4JQ91-F1
#
_entry.id   AF-A0A1Z4JQ91-F1
#
_cell.length_a   1.000
_cell.length_b   1.000
_cell.length_c   1.000
_cell.angle_alpha   90.00
_cell.angle_beta   90.00
_cell.angle_gamma   90.00
#
_symmetry.space_group_name_H-M   'P 1'
#
loop_
_entity.id
_entity.type
_entity.pdbx_description
1 polymer ?
#
loop_
_entity_poly.entity_id
_entity_poly.type
_entity_poly.pdbx_seq_one_letter_code
_entity_poly.pdbx_strand_id
1 'polypeptide(L)' 'MIIVSDTSPINNFAAINHLHLLNQLYGTVFIPEVVYRELTDPNFPVAGATEV' A
#
# COMPACT_ATOMS: atom_id res chain seq x y z
N MET A 1 -8.21 14.62 0.67
CA MET A 1 -7.75 13.60 1.63
C MET A 1 -8.02 12.25 1.00
N ILE A 2 -6.98 11.45 0.74
CA ILE A 2 -7.12 10.11 0.16
C ILE A 2 -6.88 9.09 1.27
N ILE A 3 -7.85 8.22 1.45
CA ILE A 3 -7.77 7.08 2.37
C ILE A 3 -7.34 5.89 1.53
N VAL A 4 -6.18 5.32 1.84
CA VAL A 4 -5.69 4.14 1.15
C VAL A 4 -6.21 2.93 1.93
N SER A 5 -7.34 2.38 1.49
CA SER A 5 -7.96 1.20 2.11
C SER A 5 -7.41 -0.13 1.59
N ASP A 6 -6.66 -0.11 0.49
CA ASP A 6 -6.07 -1.29 -0.14
C ASP A 6 -4.55 -1.24 -0.06
N THR A 7 -3.92 -2.40 0.06
CA THR A 7 -2.46 -2.53 0.07
C THR A 7 -1.85 -2.38 -1.34
N SER A 8 -2.63 -2.59 -2.40
CA SER A 8 -2.14 -2.62 -3.80
C SER A 8 -1.40 -1.35 -4.25
N PRO A 9 -1.90 -0.12 -4.01
CA PRO A 9 -1.16 1.09 -4.38
C PRO A 9 0.18 1.20 -3.64
N ILE A 10 0.20 0.84 -2.35
CA ILE A 10 1.41 0.90 -1.53
C ILE A 10 2.43 -0.12 -2.03
N ASN A 11 2.01 -1.36 -2.28
CA ASN A 11 2.87 -2.42 -2.77
C ASN A 11 3.40 -2.13 -4.18
N ASN A 12 2.56 -1.63 -5.08
CA ASN A 12 2.98 -1.32 -6.45
C ASN A 12 4.06 -0.23 -6.45
N PHE A 13 3.88 0.85 -5.69
CA PHE A 13 4.90 1.89 -5.59
C PHE A 13 6.14 1.44 -4.80
N ALA A 14 5.98 0.62 -3.76
CA ALA A 14 7.09 0.07 -2.99
C ALA A 14 7.96 -0.89 -3.84
N ALA A 15 7.33 -1.75 -4.65
CA ALA A 15 8.01 -2.72 -5.51
C ALA A 15 8.94 -2.06 -6.54
N ILE A 16 8.58 -0.86 -7.02
CA ILE A 16 9.41 -0.06 -7.93
C ILE A 16 10.26 1.00 -7.20
N ASN A 17 10.30 0.99 -5.87
CA ASN A 17 11.03 1.95 -5.03
C ASN A 17 10.59 3.43 -5.20
N HIS A 18 9.32 3.64 -5.54
CA HIS A 18 8.71 4.96 -5.76
C HIS A 18 7.63 5.31 -4.71
N LEU A 19 7.75 4.81 -3.47
CA LEU A 19 6.76 5.06 -2.42
C LEU A 19 6.52 6.56 -2.15
N HIS A 20 7.54 7.40 -2.37
CA HIS A 20 7.45 8.86 -2.25
C HIS A 20 6.41 9.49 -3.20
N LEU A 21 6.10 8.85 -4.34
CA LEU A 21 5.10 9.34 -5.29
C LEU A 21 3.70 9.36 -4.68
N LEU A 22 3.38 8.49 -3.72
CA LEU A 22 2.09 8.51 -3.03
C LEU A 22 1.84 9.87 -2.38
N ASN A 23 2.85 10.44 -1.72
CA ASN A 23 2.72 11.74 -1.09
C ASN A 23 2.69 12.88 -2.12
N GLN A 24 3.42 12.77 -3.22
CA GLN A 24 3.45 13.81 -4.27
C GLN A 24 2.15 13.85 -5.09
N LEU A 25 1.56 12.70 -5.40
CA LEU A 25 0.35 12.59 -6.22
C LEU A 25 -0.92 12.83 -5.42
N TYR A 26 -0.95 12.39 -4.16
CA TYR A 26 -2.18 12.34 -3.36
C TYR A 26 -2.15 13.26 -2.13
N GLY A 27 -1.00 13.91 -1.85
CA GLY A 27 -0.82 14.78 -0.70
C GLY A 27 -0.83 13.98 0.61
N THR A 28 -1.78 14.28 1.49
CA THR A 28 -1.96 13.54 2.74
C THR A 28 -2.58 12.17 2.47
N VAL A 29 -1.79 11.13 2.72
CA VAL A 29 -2.19 9.72 2.64
C VAL A 29 -2.48 9.21 4.05
N PHE A 30 -3.69 8.72 4.28
CA PHE A 30 -4.04 8.04 5.51
C PHE A 30 -4.04 6.53 5.28
N ILE A 31 -3.26 5.79 6.07
CA ILE A 31 -3.18 4.34 6.06
C ILE A 31 -3.97 3.83 7.27
N PRO A 32 -5.12 3.16 7.07
CA PRO A 32 -5.86 2.52 8.14
C PRO A 32 -5.02 1.45 8.85
N GLU A 33 -5.26 1.25 10.15
CA GLU A 33 -4.51 0.28 10.95
C GLU A 33 -4.58 -1.15 10.39
N VAL A 34 -5.72 -1.55 9.83
CA VAL A 34 -5.89 -2.84 9.16
C VAL A 34 -4.91 -3.00 7.99
N VAL A 35 -4.81 -1.98 7.12
CA VAL A 35 -3.91 -1.98 5.95
C VAL A 35 -2.44 -2.01 6.39
N TYR A 36 -2.10 -1.28 7.45
CA TYR A 36 -0.74 -1.34 8.01
C TYR A 36 -0.37 -2.73 8.51
N ARG A 37 -1.30 -3.42 9.20
CA ARG A 37 -1.09 -4.79 9.65
C ARG A 37 -0.93 -5.75 8.46
N GLU A 38 -1.73 -5.61 7.41
CA GLU A 38 -1.60 -6.42 6.19
C GLU A 38 -0.24 -6.23 5.49
N LEU A 39 0.32 -5.01 5.52
CA LEU A 39 1.63 -4.71 4.93
C LEU A 39 2.82 -5.19 5.76
N THR A 40 2.63 -5.41 7.06
CA THR A 40 3.72 -5.70 8.01
C THR A 40 3.68 -7.12 8.57
N ASP A 41 2.56 -7.84 8.41
CA ASP A 41 2.43 -9.24 8.80
C ASP A 41 3.01 -10.15 7.69
N PRO A 42 4.09 -10.90 7.95
CA PRO A 42 4.71 -11.80 6.98
C PRO A 42 3.81 -12.97 6.56
N ASN A 43 2.72 -13.23 7.28
CA ASN A 43 1.77 -14.30 6.96
C ASN A 43 0.54 -13.81 6.19
N PHE A 44 0.45 -12.52 5.88
CA PHE A 44 -0.69 -11.99 5.15
C PHE A 44 -0.47 -12.16 3.64
N PRO A 45 -1.39 -12.85 2.93
CA PRO A 45 -1.30 -12.95 1.48
C PRO A 45 -1.46 -11.56 0.88
N VAL A 46 -0.37 -11.04 0.33
CA VAL A 46 -0.35 -9.70 -0.28
C VAL A 46 -1.25 -9.72 -1.52
N ALA A 47 -2.29 -8.88 -1.54
CA ALA A 47 -3.15 -8.74 -2.71
C ALA A 47 -2.31 -8.32 -3.92
N GLY A 48 -2.30 -9.15 -4.98
CA GLY A 48 -1.44 -9.00 -6.17
C GLY A 48 -0.20 -9.91 -6.23
N ALA A 49 0.15 -10.65 -5.16
CA ALA A 49 1.24 -11.63 -5.21
C ALA A 49 0.88 -12.94 -5.94
N THR A 50 -0.40 -13.13 -6.25
CA THR A 50 -0.91 -14.21 -7.11
C THR A 50 -1.87 -13.56 -8.10
N GLU A 51 -1.32 -12.96 -9.15
CA GLU A 51 -2.12 -12.69 -10.36
C GLU A 51 -2.21 -13.99 -11.17
N VAL A 52 -3.43 -14.30 -11.63
CA VAL A 52 -3.77 -15.45 -12.48
C VAL A 52 -3.47 -15.18 -13.95
#